data_AF-A0A813JGA4-F1
#
_entry.id   AF-A0A813JGA4-F1
#
_cell.length_a   1.000
_cell.length_b   1.000
_cell.length_c   1.000
_cell.angle_alpha   90.00
_cell.angle_beta   90.00
_cell.angle_gamma   90.00
#
_symmetry.space_group_name_H-M   'P 1'
#
loop_
_entity.id
_entity.type
_entity.pdbx_description
1 polymer ?
#
loop_
_entity_poly.entity_id
_entity_poly.type
_entity_poly.pdbx_seq_one_letter_code
_entity_poly.pdbx_strand_id
1 'polypeptide(L)'
;MATARPVVSVYNFENPAEKTGTVVMPHALTAPLRPDLVREVHMNVSKNHRQAYAVGAKVGYDTAAESWGTGRAVARIPRVPGGGTHRAGQAAFGNMCRGGGMFNPTKIWRRWHRRVNVTQKRHAVVTALAASSLPPLVMARGHRISEIAELPLVVSDGLESVQKTKQAVELLTKLGCGPELQKVLDSKKLRAGQGKARNRRFRMRLGPLVIYKEDSGISRAMRNIPGVETACVDNLNLLRLAPGGSIGRFVIWTEGAFKQLAEIYGTAKGGAPLKKGYNLPRAAMENADVARIINSTEIQSVLRPKLEAPKTFLAKSNPLKNKSVMARLNPGVLKRKELRKQSSEKGTAAYDLVQKKRKARVEASKAHNKTQKKGDTTFYKTLMAAFEAKAAEGKAVKKADDAEEEE
;
A
#
# COMPACT_ATOMS: atom_id res chain seq x y z
N MET A 1 10.43 27.67 4.11
CA MET A 1 8.98 27.55 3.80
C MET A 1 8.24 27.61 5.13
N ALA A 2 7.29 28.51 5.27
CA ALA A 2 6.58 28.71 6.54
C ALA A 2 5.60 27.55 6.79
N THR A 3 6.10 26.41 7.28
CA THR A 3 5.24 25.38 7.89
C THR A 3 4.73 25.80 9.27
N ALA A 4 5.05 27.01 9.69
CA ALA A 4 4.72 27.58 10.98
C ALA A 4 4.41 29.07 10.82
N ARG A 5 3.32 29.52 11.46
CA ARG A 5 3.09 30.94 11.67
C ARG A 5 4.05 31.42 12.76
N PRO A 6 4.77 32.54 12.60
CA PRO A 6 5.66 33.02 13.65
C PRO A 6 4.89 33.39 14.93
N VAL A 7 3.65 33.84 14.77
CA VAL A 7 2.77 34.26 15.86
C VAL A 7 1.36 33.68 15.64
N VAL A 8 0.68 33.35 16.74
CA VAL A 8 -0.67 32.78 16.79
C VAL A 8 -1.59 33.73 17.57
N SER A 9 -2.84 33.91 17.12
CA SER A 9 -3.82 34.74 17.82
C SER A 9 -4.33 34.05 19.08
N VAL A 10 -4.51 34.79 20.18
CA VAL A 10 -5.18 34.32 21.39
C VAL A 10 -6.63 34.81 21.36
N TYR A 11 -7.59 33.89 21.50
CA TYR A 11 -9.01 34.20 21.53
C TYR A 11 -9.52 34.41 22.95
N ASN A 12 -10.44 35.37 23.13
CA ASN A 12 -11.07 35.61 24.42
C ASN A 12 -11.97 34.41 24.80
N PHE A 13 -11.94 34.00 26.07
CA PHE A 13 -12.80 32.91 26.54
C PHE A 13 -14.27 33.37 26.69
N GLU A 14 -14.54 34.63 27.02
CA GLU A 14 -15.91 35.16 27.20
C GLU A 14 -16.59 35.45 25.86
N ASN A 15 -15.85 36.11 24.96
CA ASN A 15 -16.25 36.38 23.59
C ASN A 15 -15.25 35.79 22.58
N PRO A 16 -15.38 34.51 22.22
CA PRO A 16 -14.45 33.82 21.30
C PRO A 16 -14.33 34.39 19.89
N ALA A 17 -15.17 35.37 19.50
CA ALA A 17 -15.01 36.11 18.25
C ALA A 17 -13.89 37.16 18.33
N GLU A 18 -13.50 37.58 19.53
CA GLU A 18 -12.50 38.61 19.77
C GLU A 18 -11.11 38.01 20.04
N LYS A 19 -10.09 38.72 19.57
CA LYS A 19 -8.68 38.39 19.82
C LYS A 19 -8.17 39.25 20.97
N THR A 20 -7.70 38.64 22.04
CA THR A 20 -7.14 39.34 23.21
C THR A 20 -5.68 39.71 23.02
N GLY A 21 -4.95 38.95 22.21
CA GLY A 21 -3.51 39.15 22.02
C GLY A 21 -2.92 38.16 21.04
N THR A 22 -1.59 38.08 21.03
CA THR A 22 -0.85 37.17 20.16
C THR A 22 0.33 36.54 20.90
N VAL A 23 0.66 35.29 20.58
CA VAL A 23 1.75 34.53 21.22
C VAL A 23 2.62 33.87 20.15
N VAL A 24 3.94 33.86 20.38
CA VAL A 24 4.91 33.24 19.48
C VAL A 24 4.69 31.73 19.41
N MET A 25 4.73 31.15 18.21
CA MET A 25 4.54 29.71 18.03
C MET A 25 5.73 28.91 18.60
N PRO A 26 5.52 27.95 19.51
CA PRO A 26 6.58 27.11 20.04
C PRO A 26 7.22 26.25 18.94
N HIS A 27 8.55 26.12 18.98
CA HIS A 27 9.32 25.29 18.03
C HIS A 27 8.93 23.81 18.07
N ALA A 28 8.32 23.32 19.16
CA ALA A 28 7.79 21.96 19.23
C ALA A 28 6.70 21.69 18.18
N LEU A 29 5.96 22.71 17.75
CA LEU A 29 4.91 22.60 16.73
C LEU A 29 5.46 22.66 15.29
N THR A 30 6.75 22.94 15.13
CA THR A 30 7.42 23.01 13.82
C THR A 30 8.29 21.79 13.53
N ALA A 31 8.23 20.80 14.41
CA ALA A 31 9.01 19.57 14.31
C ALA A 31 8.64 18.72 13.08
N PRO A 32 9.59 17.92 12.57
CA PRO A 32 9.33 17.04 11.43
C PRO A 32 8.20 16.04 11.69
N LEU A 33 7.34 15.89 10.69
CA LEU A 33 6.25 14.94 10.70
C LEU A 33 6.78 13.51 10.46
N ARG A 34 6.66 12.65 11.47
CA ARG A 34 7.07 11.23 11.48
C ARG A 34 5.91 10.30 11.88
N PRO A 35 4.94 10.05 10.99
CA PRO A 35 3.80 9.16 11.30
C PRO A 35 4.22 7.71 11.56
N ASP A 36 5.35 7.26 10.98
CA ASP A 36 6.02 5.99 11.23
C ASP A 36 6.36 5.82 12.73
N LEU A 37 7.08 6.80 13.28
CA LEU A 37 7.54 6.80 14.66
C LEU A 37 6.36 6.86 15.62
N VAL A 38 5.37 7.72 15.34
CA VAL A 38 4.17 7.83 16.18
C VAL A 38 3.41 6.51 16.23
N ARG A 39 3.22 5.84 15.09
CA ARG A 39 2.51 4.56 15.03
C ARG A 39 3.23 3.46 15.82
N GLU A 40 4.55 3.34 15.64
CA GLU A 40 5.36 2.34 16.34
C GLU A 40 5.35 2.56 17.86
N VAL A 41 5.61 3.80 18.29
CA VAL A 41 5.63 4.17 19.71
C VAL A 41 4.24 4.01 20.31
N HIS A 42 3.18 4.47 19.64
CA HIS A 42 1.80 4.31 20.10
C HIS A 42 1.45 2.83 20.31
N MET A 43 1.77 1.96 19.34
CA MET A 43 1.53 0.52 19.48
C MET A 43 2.22 -0.05 20.73
N ASN A 44 3.49 0.30 20.96
CA ASN A 44 4.26 -0.25 22.08
C ASN A 44 3.82 0.32 23.43
N VAL A 45 3.47 1.61 23.49
CA VAL A 45 2.91 2.24 24.70
C VAL A 45 1.51 1.68 25.01
N SER A 46 0.65 1.50 24.01
CA SER A 46 -0.70 0.94 24.18
C SER A 46 -0.67 -0.48 24.74
N LYS A 47 0.32 -1.31 24.36
CA LYS A 47 0.52 -2.65 24.93
C LYS A 47 0.68 -2.63 26.45
N ASN A 48 1.21 -1.55 27.04
CA ASN A 48 1.44 -1.46 28.48
C ASN A 48 0.16 -1.30 29.31
N HIS A 49 -0.97 -0.91 28.70
CA HIS A 49 -2.27 -0.84 29.38
C HIS A 49 -2.95 -2.22 29.48
N ARG A 50 -2.44 -3.25 28.79
CA ARG A 50 -3.12 -4.56 28.75
C ARG A 50 -3.00 -5.26 30.11
N GLN A 51 -4.13 -5.72 30.63
CA GLN A 51 -4.17 -6.65 31.76
C GLN A 51 -3.84 -8.07 31.28
N ALA A 52 -2.99 -8.78 32.03
CA ALA A 52 -2.66 -10.17 31.72
C ALA A 52 -3.90 -11.06 31.83
N TYR A 53 -4.01 -12.04 30.94
CA TYR A 53 -5.03 -13.08 30.99
C TYR A 53 -4.39 -14.43 30.64
N ALA A 54 -4.86 -15.49 31.31
CA ALA A 54 -4.35 -16.84 31.16
C ALA A 54 -5.48 -17.85 31.38
N VAL A 55 -5.28 -19.06 30.86
CA VAL A 55 -6.09 -20.23 31.23
C VAL A 55 -5.51 -20.84 32.51
N GLY A 56 -6.35 -21.49 33.34
CA GLY A 56 -5.87 -22.23 34.51
C GLY A 56 -4.84 -23.32 34.14
N ALA A 57 -3.94 -23.65 35.07
CA ALA A 57 -2.76 -24.45 34.76
C ALA A 57 -3.06 -25.87 34.24
N LYS A 58 -4.07 -26.54 34.82
CA LYS A 58 -4.45 -27.93 34.50
C LYS A 58 -5.80 -28.06 33.77
N VAL A 59 -6.33 -26.96 33.23
CA VAL A 59 -7.64 -26.97 32.56
C VAL A 59 -7.64 -27.97 31.40
N GLY A 60 -8.55 -28.95 31.47
CA GLY A 60 -8.66 -30.02 30.49
C GLY A 60 -7.61 -31.12 30.64
N TYR A 61 -6.91 -31.18 31.78
CA TYR A 61 -5.90 -32.20 32.13
C TYR A 61 -6.15 -32.91 33.48
N ASP A 62 -7.27 -32.62 34.18
CA ASP A 62 -7.56 -33.15 35.53
C ASP A 62 -8.23 -34.55 35.56
N THR A 63 -8.27 -35.27 34.43
CA THR A 63 -8.86 -36.63 34.38
C THR A 63 -7.79 -37.71 34.67
N ALA A 64 -8.16 -38.98 34.81
CA ALA A 64 -7.18 -40.07 34.97
C ALA A 64 -6.99 -40.84 33.64
N ALA A 65 -7.06 -40.13 32.51
CA ALA A 65 -7.17 -40.76 31.19
C ALA A 65 -5.86 -41.34 30.69
N GLU A 66 -5.94 -42.56 30.14
CA GLU A 66 -4.81 -43.28 29.56
C GLU A 66 -5.20 -43.88 28.20
N SER A 67 -4.21 -44.12 27.34
CA SER A 67 -4.48 -44.71 26.03
C SER A 67 -4.73 -46.21 26.16
N TRP A 68 -5.80 -46.70 25.53
CA TRP A 68 -6.05 -48.14 25.45
C TRP A 68 -5.12 -48.88 24.48
N GLY A 69 -4.26 -48.17 23.75
CA GLY A 69 -3.32 -48.74 22.80
C GLY A 69 -3.98 -49.26 21.52
N THR A 70 -3.32 -50.21 20.87
CA THR A 70 -3.78 -50.88 19.64
C THR A 70 -4.74 -52.03 19.91
N GLY A 71 -5.37 -52.56 18.86
CA GLY A 71 -6.14 -53.81 18.95
C GLY A 71 -7.57 -53.68 19.46
N ARG A 72 -8.10 -52.45 19.59
CA ARG A 72 -9.48 -52.18 20.08
C ARG A 72 -10.39 -51.45 19.09
N ALA A 73 -10.02 -51.45 17.80
CA ALA A 73 -10.74 -50.75 16.72
C ALA A 73 -11.05 -49.26 17.02
N VAL A 74 -10.20 -48.59 17.80
CA VAL A 74 -10.33 -47.17 18.16
C VAL A 74 -8.98 -46.45 18.08
N ALA A 75 -9.01 -45.13 17.88
CA ALA A 75 -7.81 -44.29 17.90
C ALA A 75 -7.10 -44.33 19.27
N ARG A 76 -5.76 -44.25 19.25
CA ARG A 76 -4.85 -44.38 20.41
C ARG A 76 -4.80 -43.16 21.33
N ILE A 77 -5.82 -42.31 21.32
CA ILE A 77 -5.88 -41.15 22.19
C ILE A 77 -6.22 -41.56 23.63
N PRO A 78 -5.69 -40.89 24.67
CA PRO A 78 -6.08 -41.15 26.06
C PRO A 78 -7.59 -41.06 26.28
N ARG A 79 -8.14 -42.06 26.97
CA ARG A 79 -9.57 -42.21 27.28
C ARG A 79 -9.81 -42.26 28.78
N VAL A 80 -10.93 -41.68 29.21
CA VAL A 80 -11.33 -41.68 30.63
C VAL A 80 -11.63 -43.11 31.08
N PRO A 81 -11.04 -43.60 32.18
CA PRO A 81 -11.27 -44.95 32.68
C PRO A 81 -12.66 -45.12 33.35
N GLY A 82 -12.98 -46.34 33.74
CA GLY A 82 -14.22 -46.69 34.46
C GLY A 82 -15.39 -47.07 33.55
N GLY A 83 -16.60 -47.08 34.11
CA GLY A 83 -17.85 -47.45 33.44
C GLY A 83 -19.07 -46.75 34.07
N GLY A 84 -20.27 -47.01 33.54
CA GLY A 84 -21.55 -46.51 34.09
C GLY A 84 -21.90 -45.05 33.77
N THR A 85 -20.93 -44.18 33.45
CA THR A 85 -21.19 -42.79 33.03
C THR A 85 -20.99 -42.59 31.53
N HIS A 86 -21.68 -41.61 30.94
CA HIS A 86 -21.46 -41.23 29.54
C HIS A 86 -20.02 -40.73 29.26
N ARG A 87 -19.27 -40.33 30.29
CA ARG A 87 -17.90 -39.83 30.17
C ARG A 87 -16.87 -40.96 30.07
N ALA A 88 -17.15 -42.13 30.65
CA ALA A 88 -16.26 -43.29 30.59
C ALA A 88 -16.03 -43.72 29.13
N GLY A 89 -14.79 -44.04 28.78
CA GLY A 89 -14.39 -44.43 27.43
C GLY A 89 -14.28 -43.28 26.41
N GLN A 90 -14.68 -42.06 26.75
CA GLN A 90 -14.48 -40.89 25.88
C GLN A 90 -13.01 -40.45 25.84
N ALA A 91 -12.62 -39.85 24.71
CA ALA A 91 -11.33 -39.21 24.57
C ALA A 91 -11.17 -37.97 25.46
N ALA A 92 -9.98 -37.76 26.03
CA ALA A 92 -9.73 -36.79 27.09
C ALA A 92 -8.83 -35.60 26.66
N PHE A 93 -7.56 -35.57 27.09
CA PHE A 93 -6.70 -34.38 27.16
C PHE A 93 -6.19 -33.78 25.84
N GLY A 94 -6.63 -34.30 24.71
CA GLY A 94 -6.22 -33.81 23.40
C GLY A 94 -6.87 -32.48 23.05
N ASN A 95 -6.15 -31.61 22.33
CA ASN A 95 -6.69 -30.34 21.81
C ASN A 95 -7.83 -30.54 20.80
N MET A 96 -7.93 -31.72 20.19
CA MET A 96 -9.02 -32.12 19.31
C MET A 96 -10.25 -32.65 20.07
N CYS A 97 -10.18 -32.83 21.39
CA CYS A 97 -11.22 -33.47 22.19
C CYS A 97 -12.10 -32.46 22.93
N ARG A 98 -13.39 -32.79 23.03
CA ARG A 98 -14.34 -32.03 23.84
C ARG A 98 -13.94 -32.08 25.32
N GLY A 99 -13.72 -30.91 25.91
CA GLY A 99 -13.25 -30.78 27.30
C GLY A 99 -11.76 -31.07 27.49
N GLY A 100 -11.01 -31.32 26.41
CA GLY A 100 -9.55 -31.43 26.43
C GLY A 100 -8.87 -30.06 26.48
N GLY A 101 -7.59 -30.05 26.83
CA GLY A 101 -6.79 -28.82 26.94
C GLY A 101 -6.47 -28.18 25.59
N MET A 102 -6.51 -26.85 25.51
CA MET A 102 -6.10 -26.11 24.32
C MET A 102 -4.59 -26.25 24.07
N PHE A 103 -4.18 -26.37 22.80
CA PHE A 103 -2.76 -26.32 22.43
C PHE A 103 -2.16 -24.93 22.72
N ASN A 104 -0.97 -24.92 23.35
CA ASN A 104 -0.26 -23.71 23.80
C ASN A 104 -1.18 -22.74 24.58
N PRO A 105 -1.67 -23.14 25.77
CA PRO A 105 -2.61 -22.34 26.53
C PRO A 105 -2.00 -21.00 26.93
N THR A 106 -2.79 -19.94 27.00
CA THR A 106 -2.27 -18.62 27.34
C THR A 106 -1.70 -18.60 28.75
N LYS A 107 -0.47 -18.10 28.87
CA LYS A 107 0.27 -18.04 30.13
C LYS A 107 0.45 -16.59 30.60
N ILE A 108 0.54 -16.44 31.91
CA ILE A 108 0.72 -15.14 32.56
C ILE A 108 2.04 -14.46 32.14
N TRP A 109 3.10 -15.23 31.92
CA TRP A 109 4.44 -14.72 31.59
C TRP A 109 4.61 -14.29 30.12
N ARG A 110 3.53 -14.27 29.32
CA ARG A 110 3.58 -13.63 28.01
C ARG A 110 4.12 -12.21 28.18
N ARG A 111 5.03 -11.77 27.32
CA ARG A 111 5.55 -10.39 27.37
C ARG A 111 4.43 -9.40 27.01
N TRP A 112 3.69 -8.91 28.00
CA TRP A 112 2.59 -7.93 27.82
C TRP A 112 3.12 -6.53 27.58
N HIS A 113 4.06 -6.11 28.42
CA HIS A 113 4.64 -4.77 28.41
C HIS A 113 5.78 -4.65 27.40
N ARG A 114 6.00 -3.42 26.91
CA ARG A 114 7.10 -3.01 26.05
C ARG A 114 7.76 -1.77 26.65
N ARG A 115 9.06 -1.88 26.93
CA ARG A 115 9.91 -0.74 27.22
C ARG A 115 10.14 0.02 25.91
N VAL A 116 9.83 1.31 25.92
CA VAL A 116 10.06 2.21 24.79
C VAL A 116 11.05 3.27 25.24
N ASN A 117 11.99 3.62 24.37
CA ASN A 117 13.01 4.62 24.66
C ASN A 117 12.37 5.98 24.96
N VAL A 118 12.89 6.69 25.97
CA VAL A 118 12.34 7.97 26.40
C VAL A 118 12.45 9.01 25.28
N THR A 119 13.58 9.05 24.57
CA THR A 119 13.80 9.95 23.43
C THR A 119 12.80 9.70 22.30
N GLN A 120 12.54 8.44 21.95
CA GLN A 120 11.51 8.09 20.95
C GLN A 120 10.11 8.52 21.39
N LYS A 121 9.76 8.33 22.67
CA LYS A 121 8.49 8.81 23.22
C LYS A 121 8.36 10.34 23.11
N ARG A 122 9.42 11.08 23.47
CA ARG A 122 9.45 12.54 23.38
C ARG A 122 9.30 13.01 21.93
N HIS A 123 10.03 12.43 20.99
CA HIS A 123 9.91 12.75 19.56
C HIS A 123 8.51 12.42 19.02
N ALA A 124 7.92 11.28 19.38
CA ALA A 124 6.57 10.93 18.95
C ALA A 124 5.52 11.93 19.47
N VAL A 125 5.65 12.40 20.73
CA VAL A 125 4.75 13.42 21.29
C VAL A 125 4.90 14.73 20.51
N VAL A 126 6.12 15.19 20.30
CA VAL A 126 6.41 16.43 19.55
C VAL A 126 5.87 16.35 18.12
N THR A 127 6.09 15.24 17.42
CA THR A 127 5.52 15.01 16.09
C THR A 127 3.99 15.03 16.09
N ALA A 128 3.35 14.44 17.10
CA ALA A 128 1.88 14.47 17.22
C ALA A 128 1.36 15.90 17.47
N LEU A 129 2.09 16.71 18.24
CA LEU A 129 1.80 18.12 18.48
C LEU A 129 1.94 18.95 17.20
N ALA A 130 3.04 18.81 16.46
CA ALA A 130 3.23 19.48 15.18
C ALA A 130 2.16 19.10 14.14
N ALA A 131 1.65 17.87 14.18
CA ALA A 131 0.54 17.49 13.32
C ALA A 131 -0.80 18.15 13.72
N SER A 132 -0.99 18.48 15.00
CA SER A 132 -2.23 19.10 15.51
C SER A 132 -2.37 20.58 15.10
N SER A 133 -1.26 21.24 14.75
CA SER A 133 -1.26 22.62 14.29
C SER A 133 -1.58 22.78 12.80
N LEU A 134 -1.64 21.69 12.04
CA LEU A 134 -1.82 21.72 10.59
C LEU A 134 -3.27 21.36 10.20
N PRO A 135 -4.06 22.31 9.67
CA PRO A 135 -5.44 22.06 9.28
C PRO A 135 -5.64 20.85 8.34
N PRO A 136 -4.80 20.63 7.31
CA PRO A 136 -4.97 19.47 6.42
C PRO A 136 -4.90 18.13 7.14
N LEU A 137 -4.00 17.99 8.13
CA LEU A 137 -3.85 16.75 8.89
C LEU A 137 -5.01 16.54 9.88
N VAL A 138 -5.49 17.63 10.48
CA VAL A 138 -6.63 17.59 11.40
C VAL A 138 -7.93 17.23 10.67
N MET A 139 -8.14 17.80 9.47
CA MET A 139 -9.25 17.43 8.58
C MET A 139 -9.11 15.98 8.09
N ALA A 140 -7.92 15.56 7.65
CA ALA A 140 -7.67 14.21 7.16
C ALA A 140 -7.91 13.13 8.25
N ARG A 141 -7.63 13.46 9.52
CA ARG A 141 -7.98 12.59 10.65
C ARG A 141 -9.50 12.45 10.84
N GLY A 142 -10.27 13.42 10.36
CA GLY A 142 -11.74 13.40 10.33
C GLY A 142 -12.41 14.33 11.34
N HIS A 143 -11.72 15.36 11.85
CA HIS A 143 -12.33 16.42 12.65
C HIS A 143 -13.06 17.44 11.73
N ARG A 144 -14.22 17.93 12.18
CA ARG A 144 -14.97 19.01 11.51
C ARG A 144 -14.47 20.34 12.06
N ILE A 145 -13.58 20.98 11.30
CA ILE A 145 -12.89 22.21 11.72
C ILE A 145 -13.15 23.40 10.76
N SER A 146 -14.17 23.31 9.92
CA SER A 146 -14.46 24.32 8.88
C SER A 146 -14.85 25.69 9.45
N GLU A 147 -15.47 25.71 10.63
CA GLU A 147 -15.91 26.94 11.31
C GLU A 147 -14.85 27.50 12.27
N ILE A 148 -13.71 26.82 12.42
CA ILE A 148 -12.64 27.27 13.31
C ILE A 148 -11.76 28.29 12.58
N ALA A 149 -11.55 29.44 13.24
CA ALA A 149 -10.83 30.57 12.64
C ALA A 149 -9.34 30.28 12.39
N GLU A 150 -8.66 29.55 13.29
CA GLU A 150 -7.23 29.32 13.24
C GLU A 150 -6.82 27.99 13.89
N LEU A 151 -5.74 27.37 13.39
CA LEU A 151 -4.99 26.32 14.07
C LEU A 151 -3.51 26.69 14.12
N PRO A 152 -2.80 26.47 15.25
CA PRO A 152 -3.31 26.00 16.56
C PRO A 152 -4.34 26.95 17.17
N LEU A 153 -5.39 26.40 17.81
CA LEU A 153 -6.39 27.21 18.49
C LEU A 153 -5.93 27.50 19.93
N VAL A 154 -5.67 28.77 20.24
CA VAL A 154 -5.23 29.24 21.56
C VAL A 154 -6.29 30.14 22.17
N VAL A 155 -6.69 29.85 23.40
CA VAL A 155 -7.70 30.58 24.16
C VAL A 155 -7.04 31.15 25.41
N SER A 156 -7.46 32.35 25.81
CA SER A 156 -7.01 33.00 27.05
C SER A 156 -7.19 32.11 28.29
N ASP A 157 -6.34 32.32 29.30
CA ASP A 157 -6.23 31.48 30.50
C ASP A 157 -7.49 31.44 31.38
N GLY A 158 -8.44 32.36 31.18
CA GLY A 158 -9.75 32.31 31.83
C GLY A 158 -10.54 31.02 31.54
N LEU A 159 -10.19 30.29 30.47
CA LEU A 159 -10.72 28.96 30.19
C LEU A 159 -10.41 27.93 31.30
N GLU A 160 -9.31 28.09 32.05
CA GLU A 160 -8.91 27.17 33.13
C GLU A 160 -9.87 27.23 34.32
N SER A 161 -10.54 28.37 34.52
CA SER A 161 -11.44 28.65 35.64
C SER A 161 -12.89 28.24 35.39
N VAL A 162 -13.22 27.69 34.22
CA VAL A 162 -14.58 27.24 33.90
C VAL A 162 -14.97 26.04 34.77
N GLN A 163 -16.05 26.17 35.54
CA GLN A 163 -16.50 25.11 36.48
C GLN A 163 -17.73 24.33 35.99
N LYS A 164 -18.61 24.95 35.19
CA LYS A 164 -19.86 24.31 34.75
C LYS A 164 -19.75 23.75 33.35
N THR A 165 -20.23 22.52 33.17
CA THR A 165 -20.31 21.83 31.85
C THR A 165 -21.11 22.63 30.82
N LYS A 166 -22.21 23.28 31.24
CA LYS A 166 -23.03 24.13 30.35
C LYS A 166 -22.20 25.27 29.75
N GLN A 167 -21.46 26.00 30.59
CA GLN A 167 -20.57 27.09 30.16
C GLN A 167 -19.50 26.57 29.20
N ALA A 168 -18.90 25.41 29.50
CA ALA A 168 -17.91 24.77 28.64
C ALA A 168 -18.47 24.41 27.24
N VAL A 169 -19.69 23.89 27.15
CA VAL A 169 -20.35 23.58 25.86
C VAL A 169 -20.65 24.85 25.07
N GLU A 170 -21.17 25.88 25.73
CA GLU A 170 -21.44 27.19 25.11
C GLU A 170 -20.15 27.80 24.53
N LEU A 171 -19.07 27.77 25.31
CA LEU A 171 -17.75 28.26 24.88
C LEU A 171 -17.21 27.49 23.68
N LEU A 172 -17.23 26.16 23.70
CA LEU A 172 -16.78 25.34 22.56
C LEU A 172 -17.62 25.59 21.31
N THR A 173 -18.93 25.83 21.48
CA THR A 173 -19.83 26.13 20.36
C THR A 173 -19.50 27.49 19.75
N LYS A 174 -19.26 28.52 20.59
CA LYS A 174 -18.81 29.85 20.17
C LYS A 174 -17.45 29.83 19.47
N LEU A 175 -16.55 28.93 19.85
CA LEU A 175 -15.26 28.70 19.18
C LEU A 175 -15.37 27.99 17.81
N GLY A 176 -16.58 27.65 17.34
CA GLY A 176 -16.78 26.93 16.07
C GLY A 176 -16.63 25.41 16.18
N CYS A 177 -16.62 24.84 17.40
CA CYS A 177 -16.53 23.39 17.60
C CYS A 177 -17.90 22.69 17.57
N GLY A 178 -19.00 23.42 17.36
CA GLY A 178 -20.37 22.89 17.35
C GLY A 178 -20.55 21.66 16.44
N PRO A 179 -20.17 21.73 15.14
CA PRO A 179 -20.27 20.60 14.23
C PRO A 179 -19.46 19.37 14.65
N GLU A 180 -18.32 19.58 15.30
CA GLU A 180 -17.47 18.51 15.84
C GLU A 180 -18.12 17.82 17.04
N LEU A 181 -18.65 18.62 17.97
CA LEU A 181 -19.37 18.10 19.15
C LEU A 181 -20.60 17.29 18.73
N GLN A 182 -21.39 17.81 17.78
CA GLN A 182 -22.55 17.10 17.25
C GLN A 182 -22.16 15.76 16.61
N LYS A 183 -21.10 15.75 15.78
CA LYS A 183 -20.57 14.52 15.17
C LYS A 183 -20.20 13.47 16.22
N VAL A 184 -19.61 13.90 17.33
CA VAL A 184 -19.20 12.98 18.41
C VAL A 184 -20.42 12.46 19.16
N LEU A 185 -21.41 13.31 19.46
CA LEU A 185 -22.69 12.91 20.06
C LEU A 185 -23.39 11.83 19.23
N ASP A 186 -23.56 12.06 17.93
CA ASP A 186 -24.23 11.14 17.00
C ASP A 186 -23.47 9.81 16.82
N SER A 187 -22.17 9.81 17.11
CA SER A 187 -21.31 8.64 16.93
C SER A 187 -21.44 7.59 18.03
N LYS A 188 -22.13 7.90 19.15
CA LYS A 188 -22.30 6.98 20.27
C LYS A 188 -23.23 5.84 19.87
N LYS A 189 -22.66 4.69 19.52
CA LYS A 189 -23.41 3.50 19.11
C LYS A 189 -23.03 2.28 19.95
N LEU A 190 -23.93 1.29 20.00
CA LEU A 190 -23.65 0.00 20.63
C LEU A 190 -22.50 -0.70 19.87
N ARG A 191 -21.52 -1.20 20.62
CA ARG A 191 -20.37 -1.93 20.07
C ARG A 191 -20.84 -3.30 19.55
N ALA A 192 -20.40 -3.67 18.35
CA ALA A 192 -20.63 -5.01 17.82
C ALA A 192 -19.83 -6.09 18.58
N GLY A 193 -20.35 -7.32 18.61
CA GLY A 193 -19.68 -8.49 19.18
C GLY A 193 -19.64 -8.56 20.71
N GLN A 194 -18.73 -9.39 21.23
CA GLN A 194 -18.63 -9.79 22.65
C GLN A 194 -18.13 -8.69 23.60
N GLY A 195 -17.76 -7.52 23.07
CA GLY A 195 -17.35 -6.37 23.90
C GLY A 195 -18.48 -5.86 24.79
N LYS A 196 -19.74 -6.01 24.37
CA LYS A 196 -20.92 -5.57 25.12
C LYS A 196 -21.00 -6.23 26.50
N ALA A 197 -20.72 -7.53 26.58
CA ALA A 197 -20.72 -8.31 27.82
C ALA A 197 -19.53 -8.02 28.74
N ARG A 198 -18.55 -7.22 28.30
CA ARG A 198 -17.30 -6.94 29.04
C ARG A 198 -17.13 -5.46 29.31
N ASN A 199 -18.18 -4.81 29.81
CA ASN A 199 -18.22 -3.37 30.19
C ASN A 199 -17.79 -2.39 29.09
N ARG A 200 -17.90 -2.79 27.81
CA ARG A 200 -17.50 -1.98 26.64
C ARG A 200 -18.69 -1.82 25.69
N ARG A 201 -19.85 -1.50 26.26
CA ARG A 201 -21.16 -1.47 25.57
C ARG A 201 -21.22 -0.44 24.44
N PHE A 202 -20.66 0.74 24.65
CA PHE A 202 -20.70 1.82 23.65
C PHE A 202 -19.32 2.05 23.01
N ARG A 203 -19.33 2.51 21.76
CA ARG A 203 -18.19 3.09 21.06
C ARG A 203 -18.59 4.49 20.61
N MET A 204 -17.67 5.43 20.77
CA MET A 204 -17.82 6.82 20.35
C MET A 204 -16.54 7.29 19.66
N ARG A 205 -16.65 8.34 18.86
CA ARG A 205 -15.50 9.06 18.30
C ARG A 205 -14.88 9.96 19.36
N LEU A 206 -13.63 10.35 19.12
CA LEU A 206 -12.91 11.32 19.95
C LEU A 206 -13.03 12.69 19.30
N GLY A 207 -13.35 13.70 20.09
CA GLY A 207 -13.43 15.10 19.72
C GLY A 207 -12.16 15.87 20.14
N PRO A 208 -12.30 17.17 20.46
CA PRO A 208 -11.17 18.02 20.82
C PRO A 208 -10.44 17.52 22.08
N LEU A 209 -9.14 17.78 22.11
CA LEU A 209 -8.31 17.67 23.31
C LEU A 209 -8.00 19.07 23.83
N VAL A 210 -8.43 19.41 25.04
CA VAL A 210 -8.13 20.70 25.67
C VAL A 210 -6.89 20.55 26.53
N ILE A 211 -5.84 21.32 26.23
CA ILE A 211 -4.59 21.32 26.97
C ILE A 211 -4.49 22.58 27.80
N TYR A 212 -4.27 22.39 29.09
CA TYR A 212 -4.21 23.43 30.11
C TYR A 212 -2.89 23.38 30.87
N LYS A 213 -2.54 24.48 31.54
CA LYS A 213 -1.38 24.57 32.43
C LYS A 213 -1.76 24.10 33.82
N GLU A 214 -2.70 24.78 34.47
CA GLU A 214 -3.17 24.47 35.82
C GLU A 214 -4.65 24.07 35.83
N ASP A 215 -5.04 23.20 36.77
CA ASP A 215 -6.43 22.73 36.87
C ASP A 215 -7.23 23.54 37.90
N SER A 216 -7.84 24.63 37.44
CA SER A 216 -8.71 25.50 38.24
C SER A 216 -10.21 25.17 38.10
N GLY A 217 -10.54 23.98 37.58
CA GLY A 217 -11.93 23.52 37.38
C GLY A 217 -12.20 22.96 35.99
N ILE A 218 -11.34 23.27 35.01
CA ILE A 218 -11.47 22.85 33.62
C ILE A 218 -11.59 21.33 33.45
N SER A 219 -10.84 20.54 34.24
CA SER A 219 -10.91 19.08 34.13
C SER A 219 -12.30 18.56 34.48
N ARG A 220 -12.93 19.14 35.52
CA ARG A 220 -14.28 18.78 35.97
C ARG A 220 -15.35 19.26 35.00
N ALA A 221 -15.23 20.49 34.49
CA ALA A 221 -16.18 21.07 33.55
C ALA A 221 -16.22 20.33 32.21
N MET A 222 -15.09 19.83 31.72
CA MET A 222 -14.98 19.22 30.39
C MET A 222 -15.16 17.69 30.39
N ARG A 223 -14.91 16.99 31.51
CA ARG A 223 -14.87 15.50 31.57
C ARG A 223 -16.15 14.82 31.08
N ASN A 224 -17.32 15.42 31.33
CA ASN A 224 -18.61 14.81 30.99
C ASN A 224 -19.10 15.16 29.58
N ILE A 225 -18.40 16.03 28.86
CA ILE A 225 -18.76 16.37 27.47
C ILE A 225 -18.33 15.20 26.57
N PRO A 226 -19.23 14.62 25.76
CA PRO A 226 -18.92 13.44 24.97
C PRO A 226 -17.71 13.64 24.04
N GLY A 227 -16.67 12.85 24.30
CA GLY A 227 -15.45 12.71 23.48
C GLY A 227 -14.49 13.90 23.54
N VAL A 228 -14.79 14.90 24.37
CA VAL A 228 -13.81 15.91 24.79
C VAL A 228 -12.93 15.29 25.85
N GLU A 229 -11.62 15.47 25.71
CA GLU A 229 -10.65 15.08 26.73
C GLU A 229 -9.84 16.29 27.15
N THR A 230 -9.30 16.25 28.37
CA THR A 230 -8.37 17.27 28.86
C THR A 230 -7.00 16.66 29.13
N ALA A 231 -5.94 17.46 29.08
CA ALA A 231 -4.59 17.05 29.46
C ALA A 231 -3.80 18.25 30.01
N CYS A 232 -3.03 18.03 31.08
CA CYS A 232 -2.04 19.01 31.54
C CYS A 232 -0.82 18.99 30.60
N VAL A 233 -0.26 20.17 30.31
CA VAL A 233 0.88 20.34 29.40
C VAL A 233 2.16 19.65 29.88
N ASP A 234 2.34 19.50 31.19
CA ASP A 234 3.50 18.79 31.75
C ASP A 234 3.46 17.28 31.47
N ASN A 235 2.25 16.72 31.45
CA ASN A 235 1.99 15.28 31.38
C ASN A 235 1.29 14.88 30.08
N LEU A 236 1.78 15.39 28.94
CA LEU A 236 1.22 15.06 27.63
C LEU A 236 1.41 13.59 27.25
N ASN A 237 0.29 12.91 27.01
CA ASN A 237 0.25 11.51 26.66
C ASN A 237 0.05 11.32 25.14
N LEU A 238 0.96 10.57 24.51
CA LEU A 238 0.86 10.21 23.09
C LEU A 238 -0.45 9.49 22.75
N LEU A 239 -0.98 8.66 23.65
CA LEU A 239 -2.24 7.94 23.42
C LEU A 239 -3.45 8.88 23.29
N ARG A 240 -3.40 10.05 23.96
CA ARG A 240 -4.42 11.10 23.83
C ARG A 240 -4.14 11.98 22.61
N LEU A 241 -2.88 12.33 22.33
CA LEU A 241 -2.54 13.18 21.19
C LEU A 241 -2.71 12.50 19.83
N ALA A 242 -2.37 11.21 19.74
CA ALA A 242 -2.48 10.41 18.52
C ALA A 242 -3.26 9.10 18.76
N PRO A 243 -4.57 9.18 19.08
CA PRO A 243 -5.37 7.99 19.35
C PRO A 243 -5.39 7.04 18.16
N GLY A 244 -5.08 5.77 18.41
CA GLY A 244 -4.98 4.75 17.36
C GLY A 244 -3.69 4.83 16.53
N GLY A 245 -2.72 5.64 16.94
CA GLY A 245 -1.47 5.87 16.19
C GLY A 245 -1.66 6.77 14.97
N SER A 246 -2.78 7.49 14.88
CA SER A 246 -3.05 8.49 13.83
C SER A 246 -2.81 9.90 14.35
N ILE A 247 -2.00 10.67 13.62
CA ILE A 247 -1.61 12.05 13.96
C ILE A 247 -2.69 13.07 13.54
N GLY A 248 -2.62 14.30 14.05
CA GLY A 248 -3.53 15.39 13.69
C GLY A 248 -4.84 15.39 14.49
N ARG A 249 -4.80 15.13 15.81
CA ARG A 249 -5.98 15.36 16.65
C ARG A 249 -6.24 16.88 16.74
N PHE A 250 -7.51 17.28 16.77
CA PHE A 250 -7.87 18.66 17.05
C PHE A 250 -7.58 18.98 18.52
N VAL A 251 -6.72 19.98 18.76
CA VAL A 251 -6.23 20.38 20.08
C VAL A 251 -6.56 21.86 20.31
N ILE A 252 -7.07 22.16 21.49
CA ILE A 252 -7.35 23.51 21.98
C ILE A 252 -6.37 23.79 23.12
N TRP A 253 -5.69 24.92 23.08
CA TRP A 253 -4.67 25.31 24.06
C TRP A 253 -5.16 26.45 24.93
N THR A 254 -4.83 26.43 26.22
CA THR A 254 -4.78 27.64 27.03
C THR A 254 -3.50 28.41 26.72
N GLU A 255 -3.52 29.73 26.88
CA GLU A 255 -2.40 30.60 26.56
C GLU A 255 -1.13 30.24 27.37
N GLY A 256 -1.30 30.02 28.68
CA GLY A 256 -0.26 29.58 29.60
C GLY A 256 0.33 28.23 29.21
N ALA A 257 -0.50 27.26 28.82
CA ALA A 257 -0.03 25.97 28.33
C ALA A 257 0.77 26.12 27.02
N PHE A 258 0.32 27.00 26.13
CA PHE A 258 0.99 27.25 24.86
C PHE A 258 2.37 27.87 25.05
N LYS A 259 2.51 28.83 25.97
CA LYS A 259 3.81 29.43 26.34
C LYS A 259 4.75 28.39 26.98
N GLN A 260 4.23 27.57 27.90
CA GLN A 260 5.03 26.57 28.62
C GLN A 260 5.61 25.48 27.71
N LEU A 261 5.04 25.21 26.52
CA LEU A 261 5.62 24.28 25.55
C LEU A 261 7.06 24.66 25.15
N ALA A 262 7.36 25.96 25.06
CA ALA A 262 8.70 26.44 24.73
C ALA A 262 9.71 26.10 25.83
N GLU A 263 9.31 26.19 27.10
CA GLU A 263 10.12 25.81 28.25
C GLU A 263 10.31 24.29 28.35
N ILE A 264 9.29 23.52 27.98
CA ILE A 264 9.31 22.06 28.04
C ILE A 264 10.24 21.45 26.98
N TYR A 265 10.23 22.00 25.76
CA TYR A 265 10.89 21.40 24.60
C TYR A 265 12.05 22.22 24.03
N GLY A 266 12.24 23.46 24.49
CA GLY A 266 13.30 24.34 24.02
C GLY A 266 13.04 24.91 22.63
N THR A 267 14.11 25.37 21.99
CA THR A 267 14.10 25.93 20.63
C THR A 267 14.73 24.98 19.64
N ALA A 268 14.75 25.33 18.35
CA ALA A 268 15.42 24.50 17.34
C ALA A 268 16.95 24.41 17.53
N LYS A 269 17.56 25.45 18.13
CA LYS A 269 19.01 25.56 18.32
C LYS A 269 19.46 25.32 19.78
N GLY A 270 18.62 25.66 20.76
CA GLY A 270 18.90 25.50 22.18
C GLY A 270 18.20 24.29 22.79
N GLY A 271 18.86 23.61 23.72
CA GLY A 271 18.29 22.47 24.44
C GLY A 271 17.09 22.84 25.31
N ALA A 272 16.28 21.84 25.66
CA ALA A 272 15.08 22.04 26.46
C ALA A 272 15.39 22.32 27.94
N PRO A 273 14.93 23.46 28.52
CA PRO A 273 15.14 23.79 29.92
C PRO A 273 14.63 22.72 30.89
N LEU A 274 13.37 22.29 30.73
CA LEU A 274 12.74 21.35 31.66
C LEU A 274 13.10 19.88 31.35
N LYS A 275 13.40 19.56 30.09
CA LYS A 275 13.79 18.20 29.68
C LYS A 275 15.31 18.12 29.52
N LYS A 276 16.01 17.91 30.64
CA LYS A 276 17.47 17.76 30.69
C LYS A 276 18.01 16.85 29.56
N GLY A 277 18.94 17.39 28.78
CA GLY A 277 19.62 16.69 27.68
C GLY A 277 18.74 16.35 26.47
N TYR A 278 17.55 16.96 26.34
CA TYR A 278 16.67 16.76 25.20
C TYR A 278 16.78 17.92 24.20
N ASN A 279 16.90 17.56 22.92
CA ASN A 279 16.81 18.47 21.79
C ASN A 279 15.66 18.04 20.87
N LEU A 280 15.07 19.01 20.17
CA LEU A 280 14.06 18.72 19.15
C LEU A 280 14.66 17.89 18.00
N PRO A 281 13.88 16.99 17.39
CA PRO A 281 14.36 16.17 16.29
C PRO A 281 14.65 17.07 15.08
N ARG A 282 15.82 16.92 14.48
CA ARG A 282 16.20 17.62 13.25
C ARG A 282 15.62 16.88 12.05
N ALA A 283 15.04 17.63 11.11
CA ALA A 283 14.56 17.08 9.84
C ALA A 283 15.76 16.69 8.95
N ALA A 284 15.59 15.68 8.11
CA ALA A 284 16.59 15.30 7.11
C ALA A 284 16.69 16.33 5.97
N MET A 285 15.59 17.02 5.69
CA MET A 285 15.51 18.12 4.72
C MET A 285 15.07 19.39 5.45
N GLU A 286 15.72 20.51 5.19
CA GLU A 286 15.31 21.81 5.73
C GLU A 286 13.99 22.30 5.10
N ASN A 287 13.84 22.10 3.79
CA ASN A 287 12.62 22.40 3.06
C ASN A 287 12.00 21.10 2.52
N ALA A 288 10.75 20.83 2.89
CA ALA A 288 10.02 19.64 2.47
C ALA A 288 9.34 19.78 1.10
N ASP A 289 9.22 20.99 0.54
CA ASP A 289 8.66 21.17 -0.80
C ASP A 289 9.68 20.89 -1.89
N VAL A 290 9.71 19.61 -2.26
CA VAL A 290 10.54 19.09 -3.34
C VAL A 290 10.15 19.70 -4.69
N ALA A 291 8.86 20.01 -4.92
CA ALA A 291 8.41 20.58 -6.19
C ALA A 291 8.98 22.00 -6.37
N ARG A 292 8.98 22.83 -5.32
CA ARG A 292 9.63 24.14 -5.36
C ARG A 292 11.14 24.03 -5.59
N ILE A 293 11.80 23.07 -4.96
CA ILE A 293 13.24 22.84 -5.18
C ILE A 293 13.47 22.45 -6.65
N ILE A 294 12.76 21.44 -7.16
CA ILE A 294 12.89 20.99 -8.56
C ILE A 294 12.61 22.14 -9.53
N ASN A 295 11.59 22.97 -9.28
CA ASN A 295 11.19 24.05 -10.17
C ASN A 295 12.00 25.34 -9.99
N SER A 296 13.01 25.33 -9.11
CA SER A 296 13.92 26.48 -8.94
C SER A 296 14.75 26.72 -10.21
N THR A 297 15.10 27.97 -10.47
CA THR A 297 15.87 28.38 -11.66
C THR A 297 17.25 27.72 -11.71
N GLU A 298 17.85 27.52 -10.54
CA GLU A 298 19.16 26.90 -10.34
C GLU A 298 19.15 25.45 -10.79
N ILE A 299 18.07 24.72 -10.51
CA ILE A 299 17.92 23.33 -10.95
C ILE A 299 17.47 23.28 -12.43
N GLN A 300 16.45 24.04 -12.80
CA GLN A 300 15.89 24.01 -14.15
C GLN A 300 16.89 24.46 -15.24
N SER A 301 17.82 25.37 -14.93
CA SER A 301 18.86 25.82 -15.88
C SER A 301 19.89 24.73 -16.21
N VAL A 302 20.09 23.75 -15.33
CA VAL A 302 21.06 22.65 -15.51
C VAL A 302 20.39 21.38 -16.04
N LEU A 303 19.08 21.23 -15.84
CA LEU A 303 18.35 20.04 -16.28
C LEU A 303 18.34 19.93 -17.81
N ARG A 304 18.56 18.70 -18.29
CA ARG A 304 18.44 18.36 -19.71
C ARG A 304 16.97 18.42 -20.13
N PRO A 305 16.67 18.75 -21.41
CA PRO A 305 15.31 18.68 -21.92
C PRO A 305 14.75 17.27 -21.76
N LYS A 306 13.45 17.19 -21.48
CA LYS A 306 12.74 15.93 -21.32
C LYS A 306 12.83 15.10 -22.60
N LEU A 307 13.31 13.85 -22.48
CA LEU A 307 13.32 12.90 -23.59
C LEU A 307 11.89 12.49 -23.97
N GLU A 308 11.64 12.35 -25.26
CA GLU A 308 10.37 11.80 -25.74
C GLU A 308 10.20 10.37 -25.24
N ALA A 309 8.97 10.04 -24.81
CA ALA A 309 8.64 8.67 -24.44
C ALA A 309 8.86 7.74 -25.65
N PRO A 310 9.31 6.49 -25.42
CA PRO A 310 9.48 5.54 -26.51
C PRO A 310 8.15 5.38 -27.26
N LYS A 311 8.21 5.44 -28.60
CA LYS A 311 7.02 5.30 -29.44
C LYS A 311 6.36 3.96 -29.17
N THR A 312 5.09 3.99 -28.80
CA THR A 312 4.27 2.77 -28.72
C THR A 312 3.95 2.33 -30.15
N PHE A 313 4.50 1.19 -30.56
CA PHE A 313 4.20 0.65 -31.87
C PHE A 313 2.83 -0.04 -31.84
N LEU A 314 1.94 0.37 -32.74
CA LEU A 314 0.71 -0.37 -33.02
C LEU A 314 1.02 -1.75 -33.61
N ALA A 315 0.02 -2.64 -33.63
CA ALA A 315 0.16 -3.96 -34.22
C ALA A 315 0.78 -3.88 -35.62
N LYS A 316 1.85 -4.65 -35.84
CA LYS A 316 2.56 -4.70 -37.13
C LYS A 316 1.59 -5.21 -38.19
N SER A 317 1.18 -4.32 -39.09
CA SER A 317 0.31 -4.65 -40.21
C SER A 317 1.12 -5.31 -41.32
N ASN A 318 0.63 -6.43 -41.86
CA ASN A 318 1.30 -7.12 -42.95
C ASN A 318 1.27 -6.27 -44.24
N PRO A 319 2.42 -5.82 -44.77
CA PRO A 319 2.46 -4.97 -45.97
C PRO A 319 1.93 -5.68 -47.23
N LEU A 320 2.06 -6.99 -47.35
CA LEU A 320 1.60 -7.70 -48.56
C LEU A 320 0.08 -7.71 -48.67
N LYS A 321 -0.63 -7.71 -47.52
CA LYS A 321 -2.09 -7.65 -47.44
C LYS A 321 -2.60 -6.20 -47.38
N ASN A 322 -1.89 -5.30 -46.72
CA ASN A 322 -2.31 -3.91 -46.53
C ASN A 322 -1.67 -2.96 -47.57
N LYS A 323 -2.49 -2.45 -48.49
CA LYS A 323 -2.07 -1.57 -49.60
C LYS A 323 -1.34 -0.30 -49.14
N SER A 324 -1.80 0.36 -48.06
CA SER A 324 -1.21 1.62 -47.60
C SER A 324 0.15 1.41 -46.95
N VAL A 325 0.30 0.32 -46.20
CA VAL A 325 1.58 -0.08 -45.60
C VAL A 325 2.58 -0.49 -46.68
N MET A 326 2.14 -1.24 -47.70
CA MET A 326 3.01 -1.56 -48.85
C MET A 326 3.44 -0.31 -49.61
N ALA A 327 2.53 0.64 -49.82
CA ALA A 327 2.84 1.87 -50.54
C ALA A 327 3.82 2.75 -49.75
N ARG A 328 3.72 2.75 -48.41
CA ARG A 328 4.69 3.42 -47.53
C ARG A 328 6.08 2.77 -47.61
N LEU A 329 6.15 1.44 -47.68
CA LEU A 329 7.43 0.72 -47.79
C LEU A 329 8.03 0.76 -49.19
N ASN A 330 7.19 0.69 -50.22
CA ASN A 330 7.60 0.75 -51.62
C ASN A 330 6.56 1.54 -52.45
N PRO A 331 6.82 2.83 -52.71
CA PRO A 331 5.92 3.71 -53.44
C PRO A 331 5.58 3.23 -54.86
N GLY A 332 6.49 2.52 -55.52
CA GLY A 332 6.32 2.05 -56.91
C GLY A 332 5.42 0.81 -57.07
N VAL A 333 5.06 0.14 -55.96
CA VAL A 333 4.29 -1.13 -56.01
C VAL A 333 2.89 -0.92 -56.57
N LEU A 334 2.28 0.23 -56.32
CA LEU A 334 0.94 0.51 -56.82
C LEU A 334 0.92 0.56 -58.35
N LYS A 335 1.85 1.32 -58.94
CA LYS A 335 2.03 1.41 -60.40
C LYS A 335 2.40 0.06 -61.01
N ARG A 336 3.28 -0.72 -60.35
CA ARG A 336 3.66 -2.06 -60.85
C ARG A 336 2.48 -3.05 -60.81
N LYS A 337 1.64 -3.01 -59.77
CA LYS A 337 0.42 -3.84 -59.70
C LYS A 337 -0.56 -3.46 -60.79
N GLU A 338 -0.73 -2.16 -61.05
CA GLU A 338 -1.57 -1.65 -62.12
C GLU A 338 -1.07 -2.09 -63.50
N LEU A 339 0.21 -1.91 -63.80
CA LEU A 339 0.83 -2.38 -65.05
C LEU A 339 0.69 -3.90 -65.22
N ARG A 340 0.84 -4.68 -64.14
CA ARG A 340 0.61 -6.13 -64.18
C ARG A 340 -0.85 -6.46 -64.49
N LYS A 341 -1.79 -5.79 -63.83
CA LYS A 341 -3.23 -5.98 -64.05
C LYS A 341 -3.58 -5.71 -65.52
N GLN A 342 -3.12 -4.57 -66.05
CA GLN A 342 -3.27 -4.22 -67.46
C GLN A 342 -2.69 -5.32 -68.35
N SER A 343 -1.48 -5.82 -68.09
CA SER A 343 -0.87 -6.89 -68.90
C SER A 343 -1.61 -8.24 -68.88
N SER A 344 -2.54 -8.46 -67.94
CA SER A 344 -3.33 -9.69 -67.81
C SER A 344 -4.77 -9.59 -68.29
N GLU A 345 -5.32 -8.38 -68.39
CA GLU A 345 -6.71 -8.15 -68.79
C GLU A 345 -6.86 -8.22 -70.32
N LYS A 346 -7.78 -9.08 -70.79
CA LYS A 346 -8.07 -9.22 -72.23
C LYS A 346 -8.60 -7.90 -72.78
N GLY A 347 -8.08 -7.46 -73.92
CA GLY A 347 -8.47 -6.20 -74.57
C GLY A 347 -7.58 -5.00 -74.25
N THR A 348 -6.56 -5.15 -73.39
CA THR A 348 -5.56 -4.11 -73.20
C THR A 348 -4.37 -4.29 -74.15
N ALA A 349 -3.75 -3.17 -74.55
CA ALA A 349 -2.55 -3.19 -75.41
C ALA A 349 -1.38 -3.97 -74.77
N ALA A 350 -1.25 -3.93 -73.45
CA ALA A 350 -0.21 -4.65 -72.71
C ALA A 350 -0.44 -6.17 -72.75
N TYR A 351 -1.69 -6.65 -72.70
CA TYR A 351 -2.01 -8.07 -72.81
C TYR A 351 -1.68 -8.63 -74.20
N ASP A 352 -2.02 -7.90 -75.26
CA ASP A 352 -1.74 -8.34 -76.63
C ASP A 352 -0.24 -8.47 -76.89
N LEU A 353 0.57 -7.55 -76.36
CA LEU A 353 2.02 -7.60 -76.42
C LEU A 353 2.57 -8.86 -75.72
N VAL A 354 2.05 -9.20 -74.53
CA VAL A 354 2.45 -10.40 -73.80
C VAL A 354 2.08 -11.68 -74.57
N GLN A 355 0.89 -11.74 -75.18
CA GLN A 355 0.48 -12.91 -75.96
C GLN A 355 1.33 -13.10 -77.22
N LYS A 356 1.69 -12.02 -77.93
CA LYS A 356 2.62 -12.07 -79.06
C LYS A 356 3.95 -12.68 -78.65
N LYS A 357 4.55 -12.20 -77.55
CA LYS A 357 5.80 -12.75 -77.00
C LYS A 357 5.66 -14.22 -76.57
N ARG A 358 4.52 -14.61 -75.99
CA ARG A 358 4.26 -15.99 -75.59
C ARG A 358 4.21 -16.94 -76.80
N LYS A 359 3.54 -16.55 -77.89
CA LYS A 359 3.47 -17.35 -79.12
C LYS A 359 4.85 -17.58 -79.73
N ALA A 360 5.63 -16.51 -79.91
CA ALA A 360 7.01 -16.59 -80.41
C ALA A 360 7.89 -17.52 -79.56
N ARG A 361 7.76 -17.46 -78.23
CA ARG A 361 8.50 -18.36 -77.32
C ARG A 361 8.11 -19.83 -77.49
N VAL A 362 6.82 -20.11 -77.68
CA VAL A 362 6.33 -21.50 -77.88
C VAL A 362 6.83 -22.05 -79.21
N GLU A 363 6.86 -21.24 -80.27
CA GLU A 363 7.40 -21.62 -81.58
C GLU A 363 8.89 -21.91 -81.50
N ALA A 364 9.68 -21.05 -80.86
CA ALA A 364 11.10 -21.28 -80.62
C ALA A 364 11.34 -22.56 -79.80
N SER A 365 10.52 -22.82 -78.77
CA SER A 365 10.61 -24.05 -77.98
C SER A 365 10.27 -25.31 -78.80
N LYS A 366 9.27 -25.25 -79.69
CA LYS A 366 8.96 -26.35 -80.60
C LYS A 366 10.12 -26.63 -81.56
N ALA A 367 10.75 -25.58 -82.09
CA ALA A 367 11.92 -25.72 -82.96
C ALA A 367 13.10 -26.39 -82.22
N HIS A 368 13.42 -25.92 -81.02
CA HIS A 368 14.46 -26.51 -80.17
C HIS A 368 14.18 -27.97 -79.80
N ASN A 369 12.95 -28.30 -79.43
CA ASN A 369 12.60 -29.68 -79.09
C ASN A 369 12.70 -30.62 -80.30
N LYS A 370 12.44 -30.14 -81.51
CA LYS A 370 12.53 -30.95 -82.73
C LYS A 370 13.98 -31.32 -83.08
N THR A 371 14.93 -30.43 -82.78
CA THR A 371 16.36 -30.65 -83.06
C THR A 371 17.06 -31.46 -81.96
N GLN A 372 16.73 -31.20 -80.70
CA GLN A 372 17.49 -31.73 -79.55
C GLN A 372 16.90 -33.02 -78.93
N LYS A 373 15.72 -33.49 -79.37
CA LYS A 373 15.06 -34.70 -78.81
C LYS A 373 14.93 -35.88 -79.79
N LYS A 374 15.85 -36.04 -80.74
CA LYS A 374 15.92 -37.21 -81.64
C LYS A 374 17.31 -37.86 -81.59
N GLY A 375 17.36 -39.20 -81.55
CA GLY A 375 18.59 -40.00 -81.56
C GLY A 375 18.89 -40.73 -80.24
N ASP A 376 19.91 -41.58 -80.25
CA ASP A 376 20.33 -42.40 -79.10
C ASP A 376 21.10 -41.60 -78.04
N THR A 377 21.42 -40.34 -78.33
CA THR A 377 21.99 -39.35 -77.39
C THR A 377 20.94 -38.67 -76.51
N THR A 378 19.68 -39.11 -76.57
CA THR A 378 18.66 -38.62 -75.64
C THR A 378 18.97 -39.11 -74.22
N PHE A 379 18.85 -38.21 -73.23
CA PHE A 379 19.22 -38.46 -71.83
C PHE A 379 18.64 -39.78 -71.28
N TYR A 380 17.41 -40.13 -71.69
CA TYR A 380 16.76 -41.35 -71.22
C TYR A 380 17.37 -42.62 -71.83
N LYS A 381 17.77 -42.59 -73.11
CA LYS A 381 18.39 -43.75 -73.78
C LYS A 381 19.83 -43.97 -73.33
N THR A 382 20.59 -42.88 -73.15
CA THR A 382 21.93 -42.92 -72.55
C THR A 382 21.91 -43.46 -71.12
N LEU A 383 20.87 -43.11 -70.33
CA LEU A 383 20.67 -43.67 -69.00
C LEU A 383 20.37 -45.17 -69.03
N MET A 384 19.48 -45.64 -69.93
CA MET A 384 19.12 -47.06 -70.04
C MET A 384 20.29 -47.95 -70.46
N ALA A 385 21.13 -47.50 -71.40
CA ALA A 385 22.33 -48.23 -71.81
C ALA A 385 23.31 -48.50 -70.64
N ALA A 386 23.41 -47.56 -69.69
CA ALA A 386 24.24 -47.73 -68.50
C ALA A 386 23.69 -48.78 -67.52
N PHE A 387 22.37 -48.98 -67.45
CA PHE A 387 21.76 -50.02 -66.62
C PHE A 387 21.88 -51.41 -67.24
N GLU A 388 21.80 -51.52 -68.57
CA GLU A 388 22.04 -52.80 -69.28
C GLU A 388 23.48 -53.28 -69.10
N ALA A 389 24.47 -52.38 -69.14
CA ALA A 389 25.87 -52.70 -68.84
C ALA A 389 26.05 -53.26 -67.41
N LYS A 390 25.38 -52.66 -66.42
CA LYS A 390 25.45 -53.09 -65.02
C LYS A 390 24.74 -54.43 -64.77
N ALA A 391 23.68 -54.72 -65.52
CA ALA A 391 23.01 -56.02 -65.47
C ALA A 391 23.88 -57.15 -66.06
N ALA A 392 24.75 -56.85 -67.03
CA ALA A 392 25.72 -57.80 -67.57
C ALA A 392 26.81 -58.15 -66.55
N GLU A 393 27.33 -57.16 -65.80
CA GLU A 393 28.29 -57.40 -64.69
C GLU A 393 27.70 -58.29 -63.59
N GLY A 394 26.43 -58.06 -63.20
CA GLY A 394 25.77 -58.89 -62.19
C GLY A 394 25.56 -60.36 -62.59
N LYS A 395 25.46 -60.66 -63.90
CA LYS A 395 25.41 -62.04 -64.41
C LYS A 395 26.77 -62.74 -64.38
N ALA A 396 27.86 -61.99 -64.53
CA ALA A 396 29.22 -62.55 -64.48
C ALA A 396 29.60 -62.98 -63.05
N VAL A 397 29.16 -62.23 -62.03
CA VAL A 397 29.41 -62.55 -60.62
C VAL A 397 28.65 -63.79 -60.17
N LYS A 398 27.36 -63.93 -60.51
CA LYS A 398 26.60 -65.16 -60.22
C LYS A 398 27.20 -66.43 -60.81
N LYS A 399 27.83 -66.32 -61.97
CA LYS A 399 28.49 -67.46 -62.64
C LYS A 399 29.80 -67.86 -61.98
N ALA A 400 30.38 -66.99 -61.15
CA ALA A 400 31.57 -67.27 -60.34
C ALA A 400 31.18 -67.88 -58.98
N ASP A 401 30.07 -67.42 -58.38
CA ASP A 401 29.56 -67.96 -57.11
C ASP A 401 29.02 -69.41 -57.26
N ASP A 402 28.37 -69.74 -58.38
CA ASP A 402 27.88 -71.12 -58.65
C ASP A 402 29.03 -72.14 -58.85
N ALA A 403 30.29 -71.69 -59.01
CA ALA A 403 31.45 -72.56 -59.17
C ALA A 403 32.17 -72.90 -57.84
N GLU A 404 31.84 -72.22 -56.74
CA GLU A 404 32.41 -72.47 -55.41
C GLU A 404 31.55 -73.42 -54.53
N GLU A 405 30.32 -73.78 -54.95
CA GLU A 405 29.43 -74.70 -54.21
C GLU A 405 29.54 -76.20 -54.62
N GLU A 406 30.41 -76.57 -55.58
CA GLU A 406 30.61 -77.97 -56.03
C GLU A 406 31.94 -78.64 -55.56
N GLU A 407 32.70 -78.07 -54.62
CA GLU A 407 33.91 -78.72 -54.01
C GLU A 407 33.75 -79.22 -52.56
#